data_AF-A0A7J4CU29-F1
#
_entry.id   AF-A0A7J4CU29-F1
#
_cell.length_a   1.000
_cell.length_b   1.000
_cell.length_c   1.000
_cell.angle_alpha   90.00
_cell.angle_beta   90.00
_cell.angle_gamma   90.00
#
_symmetry.space_group_name_H-M   'P 1'
#
loop_
_entity.id
_entity.type
_entity.pdbx_description
1 polymer ?
#
loop_
_entity_poly.entity_id
_entity_poly.type
_entity_poly.pdbx_seq_one_letter_code
_entity_poly.pdbx_strand_id
1 'polypeptide(L)'
;MVGELLKHWGIEIAGLEIIRDENRAPSLSWRAKPDFAKPLPSISIGHSEGWAIAALSEANYHVGIDAEPGSREISSSAFVMMASGNELQYLNDYPESAISIWTAKEAVQKALHLGMHLNPRKVSTKWPNPIADFAVIIPIGKNKIQLETWQYDDLRISLAFAAKADY
;
A
#
# COMPACT_ATOMS: atom_id res chain seq x y z
N MET A 1 -6.05 15.44 -6.44
CA MET A 1 -5.16 14.71 -5.51
C MET A 1 -3.82 14.35 -6.15
N VAL A 2 -3.69 13.29 -6.95
CA VAL A 2 -2.38 12.87 -7.52
C VAL A 2 -1.69 13.97 -8.32
N GLY A 3 -2.43 14.71 -9.15
CA GLY A 3 -1.87 15.85 -9.89
C GLY A 3 -1.28 16.95 -8.99
N GLU A 4 -1.84 17.17 -7.81
CA GLU A 4 -1.29 18.13 -6.83
C GLU A 4 -0.03 17.59 -6.16
N LEU A 5 0.02 16.31 -5.83
CA LEU A 5 1.25 15.65 -5.34
C LEU A 5 2.39 15.74 -6.36
N LEU A 6 2.10 15.48 -7.63
CA LEU A 6 3.09 15.59 -8.71
C LEU A 6 3.62 17.01 -8.89
N LYS A 7 2.74 18.02 -8.84
CA LYS A 7 3.14 19.43 -8.89
C LYS A 7 4.02 19.81 -7.69
N HIS A 8 3.72 19.34 -6.48
CA HIS A 8 4.57 19.55 -5.30
C HIS A 8 5.96 18.95 -5.47
N TRP A 9 6.09 17.85 -6.22
CA TRP A 9 7.37 17.24 -6.61
C TRP A 9 8.02 17.91 -7.84
N GLY A 10 7.47 19.02 -8.35
CA GLY A 10 8.00 19.73 -9.51
C GLY A 10 7.77 19.02 -10.85
N ILE A 11 6.86 18.04 -10.90
CA ILE A 11 6.57 17.26 -12.11
C ILE A 11 5.42 17.92 -12.87
N GLU A 12 5.66 18.20 -14.15
CA GLU A 12 4.65 18.71 -15.06
C GLU A 12 3.62 17.62 -15.38
N ILE A 13 2.34 17.93 -15.16
CA ILE A 13 1.24 16.97 -15.39
C ILE A 13 0.69 17.01 -16.81
N ALA A 14 1.04 18.05 -17.59
CA ALA A 14 0.64 18.15 -18.97
C ALA A 14 1.29 17.00 -19.76
N GLY A 15 0.48 16.25 -20.52
CA GLY A 15 0.97 15.11 -21.28
C GLY A 15 1.18 13.84 -20.45
N LEU A 16 0.91 13.82 -19.14
CA LEU A 16 0.82 12.58 -18.38
C LEU A 16 -0.57 11.93 -18.51
N GLU A 17 -0.58 10.62 -18.32
CA GLU A 17 -1.77 9.79 -18.13
C GLU A 17 -1.51 8.71 -17.05
N ILE A 18 -2.60 8.17 -16.50
CA ILE A 18 -2.53 7.00 -15.61
C ILE A 18 -2.97 5.79 -16.41
N ILE A 19 -2.07 4.82 -16.54
CA ILE A 19 -2.35 3.50 -17.11
C ILE A 19 -2.52 2.47 -15.98
N ARG A 20 -3.09 1.32 -16.32
CA ARG A 20 -3.27 0.19 -15.39
C ARG A 20 -2.81 -1.09 -16.07
N ASP A 21 -2.12 -1.94 -15.32
CA ASP A 21 -1.75 -3.29 -15.74
C ASP A 21 -2.90 -4.30 -15.52
N GLU A 22 -2.64 -5.59 -15.76
CA GLU A 22 -3.60 -6.68 -15.53
C GLU A 22 -4.05 -6.80 -14.06
N ASN A 23 -3.22 -6.38 -13.11
CA ASN A 23 -3.53 -6.35 -11.69
C ASN A 23 -4.25 -5.05 -11.27
N ARG A 24 -4.52 -4.17 -12.25
CA ARG A 24 -5.13 -2.84 -12.11
C ARG A 24 -4.29 -1.85 -11.30
N ALA A 25 -3.00 -2.12 -11.10
CA ALA A 25 -2.11 -1.22 -10.38
C ALA A 25 -1.86 0.05 -11.23
N PRO A 26 -2.07 1.25 -10.67
CA PRO A 26 -1.92 2.50 -11.42
C PRO A 26 -0.43 2.81 -11.65
N SER A 27 -0.08 3.21 -12.87
CA SER A 27 1.25 3.71 -13.23
C SER A 27 1.14 4.99 -14.04
N LEU A 28 2.11 5.89 -13.89
CA LEU A 28 2.21 7.08 -14.73
C LEU A 28 2.85 6.73 -16.07
N SER A 29 2.32 7.29 -17.15
CA SER A 29 2.90 7.23 -18.49
C SER A 29 2.85 8.60 -19.16
N TRP A 30 3.78 8.83 -20.09
CA TRP A 30 3.68 9.94 -21.03
C TRP A 30 2.70 9.56 -22.15
N ARG A 31 1.76 10.46 -22.49
CA ARG A 31 0.83 10.30 -23.63
C ARG A 31 1.56 10.34 -24.98
N ALA A 32 2.68 11.07 -25.03
CA ALA A 32 3.60 11.08 -26.16
C ALA A 32 4.67 9.99 -25.99
N LYS A 33 5.69 9.97 -26.86
CA LYS A 33 6.82 9.03 -26.69
C LYS A 33 7.44 9.17 -25.29
N PRO A 34 7.75 8.06 -24.60
CA PRO A 34 8.39 8.10 -23.29
C PRO A 34 9.67 8.94 -23.30
N ASP A 35 9.79 9.86 -22.35
CA ASP A 35 11.04 10.56 -22.06
C ASP A 35 11.82 9.80 -20.98
N PHE A 36 12.76 8.94 -21.42
CA PHE A 36 13.57 8.14 -20.51
C PHE A 36 14.59 8.96 -19.70
N ALA A 37 14.84 10.23 -20.05
CA ALA A 37 15.66 11.13 -19.25
C ALA A 37 14.90 11.68 -18.03
N LYS A 38 13.56 11.55 -18.01
CA LYS A 38 12.67 11.97 -16.92
C LYS A 38 11.87 10.76 -16.40
N PRO A 39 12.50 9.88 -15.60
CA PRO A 39 11.80 8.73 -15.06
C PRO A 39 10.65 9.20 -14.16
N LEU A 40 9.48 8.60 -14.34
CA LEU A 40 8.27 8.97 -13.61
C LEU A 40 8.24 8.28 -12.24
N PRO A 41 7.74 8.97 -11.19
CA PRO A 41 7.58 8.37 -9.88
C PRO A 41 6.57 7.23 -9.92
N SER A 42 6.68 6.29 -8.97
CA SER A 42 5.58 5.37 -8.71
C SER A 42 4.47 6.11 -7.96
N ILE A 43 3.23 5.72 -8.23
CA ILE A 43 2.03 6.26 -7.58
C ILE A 43 1.28 5.13 -6.89
N SER A 44 0.70 5.42 -5.74
CA SER A 44 -0.35 4.59 -5.15
C SER A 44 -1.52 5.47 -4.75
N ILE A 45 -2.73 4.95 -4.92
CA ILE A 45 -3.97 5.69 -4.70
C ILE A 45 -4.92 4.81 -3.91
N GLY A 46 -5.59 5.39 -2.93
CA GLY A 46 -6.67 4.77 -2.18
C GLY A 46 -7.77 5.76 -1.89
N HIS A 47 -8.93 5.25 -1.51
CA HIS A 47 -10.01 6.05 -0.97
C HIS A 47 -10.75 5.21 0.07
N SER A 48 -11.22 5.87 1.13
CA SER A 48 -12.11 5.25 2.10
C SER A 48 -12.98 6.32 2.74
N GLU A 49 -14.28 6.06 2.85
CA GLU A 49 -15.31 6.89 3.51
C GLU A 49 -14.96 8.39 3.69
N GLY A 50 -15.06 9.16 2.61
CA GLY A 50 -14.83 10.62 2.64
C GLY A 50 -13.36 11.05 2.51
N TRP A 51 -12.43 10.10 2.55
CA TRP A 51 -11.01 10.33 2.36
C TRP A 51 -10.51 9.84 1.01
N ALA A 52 -9.60 10.61 0.42
CA ALA A 52 -8.78 10.19 -0.69
C ALA A 52 -7.32 10.31 -0.26
N ILE A 53 -6.54 9.25 -0.50
CA ILE A 53 -5.11 9.19 -0.17
C ILE A 53 -4.31 8.86 -1.41
N ALA A 54 -3.11 9.43 -1.50
CA ALA A 54 -2.15 9.04 -2.50
C ALA A 54 -0.73 9.20 -1.99
N ALA A 55 0.15 8.35 -2.51
CA ALA A 55 1.57 8.37 -2.22
C ALA A 55 2.37 8.40 -3.53
N LEU A 56 3.55 9.01 -3.44
CA LEU A 56 4.58 9.00 -4.46
C LEU A 56 5.84 8.37 -3.90
N SER A 57 6.58 7.66 -4.76
CA SER A 57 7.96 7.30 -4.49
C SER A 57 8.82 7.54 -5.71
N GLU A 58 10.14 7.61 -5.51
CA GLU A 58 11.09 7.71 -6.60
C GLU A 58 10.93 6.56 -7.61
N ALA A 59 11.36 6.79 -8.85
CA ALA A 59 11.12 5.88 -9.97
C ALA A 59 11.68 4.47 -9.78
N ASN A 60 12.66 4.27 -8.89
CA ASN A 60 13.28 2.97 -8.61
C ASN A 60 12.52 2.14 -7.56
N TYR A 61 11.44 2.67 -7.00
CA TYR A 61 10.63 1.99 -5.99
C TYR A 61 9.18 1.91 -6.44
N HIS A 62 8.51 0.83 -6.06
CA HIS A 62 7.06 0.79 -6.01
C HIS A 62 6.58 1.27 -4.64
N VAL A 63 5.42 1.92 -4.62
CA VAL A 63 4.77 2.37 -3.39
C VAL A 63 3.36 1.83 -3.31
N GLY A 64 2.92 1.52 -2.10
CA GLY A 64 1.55 1.10 -1.80
C GLY A 64 1.02 1.87 -0.61
N ILE A 65 -0.11 2.55 -0.75
CA ILE A 65 -0.77 3.23 0.37
C ILE A 65 -2.18 2.70 0.56
N ASP A 66 -2.56 2.47 1.80
CA ASP A 66 -3.93 2.13 2.18
C ASP A 66 -4.33 2.84 3.47
N ALA A 67 -5.60 3.21 3.56
CA ALA A 67 -6.15 3.90 4.71
C ALA A 67 -7.63 3.56 4.87
N GLU A 68 -8.02 3.29 6.10
CA GLU A 68 -9.39 2.92 6.47
C GLU A 68 -9.75 3.57 7.81
N PRO A 69 -11.01 4.00 8.02
CA PRO A 69 -11.49 4.44 9.32
C PRO A 69 -11.21 3.37 10.37
N GLY A 70 -10.62 3.76 11.49
CA GLY A 70 -10.34 2.86 12.61
C GLY A 70 -11.61 2.36 13.31
N SER A 71 -12.74 3.03 13.08
CA SER A 71 -14.08 2.61 13.49
C SER A 71 -14.70 1.56 12.57
N ARG A 72 -14.11 1.31 11.39
CA ARG A 72 -14.61 0.31 10.45
C ARG A 72 -14.47 -1.08 11.06
N GLU A 73 -15.55 -1.86 11.01
CA GLU A 73 -15.52 -3.23 11.51
C GLU A 73 -15.23 -4.22 10.38
N ILE A 74 -14.28 -5.12 10.62
CA ILE A 74 -14.09 -6.31 9.78
C ILE A 74 -14.78 -7.47 10.50
N SER A 75 -15.73 -8.10 9.82
CA SER A 75 -16.38 -9.31 10.31
C SER A 75 -15.33 -10.37 10.65
N SER A 76 -15.44 -11.00 11.82
CA SER A 76 -14.54 -12.08 12.25
C SER A 76 -14.51 -13.26 11.27
N SER A 77 -15.59 -13.49 10.53
CA SER A 77 -15.63 -14.48 9.45
C SER A 77 -14.65 -14.19 8.30
N ALA A 78 -14.21 -12.94 8.14
CA ALA A 78 -13.21 -12.54 7.15
C ALA A 78 -11.77 -12.75 7.64
N PHE A 79 -11.53 -12.97 8.93
CA PHE A 79 -10.17 -13.12 9.46
C PHE A 79 -9.44 -14.31 8.85
N VAL A 80 -10.15 -15.41 8.59
CA VAL A 80 -9.59 -16.61 7.94
C VAL A 80 -9.16 -16.37 6.48
N MET A 81 -9.68 -15.31 5.85
CA MET A 81 -9.29 -14.85 4.51
C MET A 81 -8.05 -13.95 4.58
N MET A 82 -7.83 -13.27 5.70
CA MET A 82 -6.75 -12.29 5.90
C MET A 82 -5.48 -12.92 6.49
N ALA A 83 -5.64 -13.86 7.42
CA ALA A 83 -4.56 -14.36 8.26
C ALA A 83 -4.60 -15.89 8.42
N SER A 84 -3.51 -16.45 8.94
CA SER A 84 -3.45 -17.85 9.36
C SER A 84 -2.42 -18.10 10.45
N GLY A 85 -2.50 -19.26 11.10
CA GLY A 85 -1.61 -19.61 12.20
C GLY A 85 -1.71 -18.60 13.34
N ASN A 86 -0.56 -18.18 13.87
CA ASN A 86 -0.50 -17.25 15.00
C ASN A 86 -1.14 -15.89 14.72
N GLU A 87 -1.11 -15.40 13.47
CA GLU A 87 -1.72 -14.12 13.11
C GLU A 87 -3.26 -14.20 13.14
N LEU A 88 -3.82 -15.34 12.73
CA LEU A 88 -5.27 -15.58 12.83
C LEU A 88 -5.71 -15.73 14.30
N GLN A 89 -4.92 -16.45 15.10
CA GLN A 89 -5.19 -16.54 16.54
C GLN A 89 -5.16 -15.15 17.18
N TYR A 90 -4.15 -14.33 16.85
CA TYR A 90 -4.06 -12.95 17.32
C TYR A 90 -5.28 -12.11 16.91
N LEU A 91 -5.74 -12.20 15.66
CA LEU A 91 -6.95 -11.50 15.22
C LEU A 91 -8.22 -11.93 15.97
N ASN A 92 -8.33 -13.21 16.31
CA ASN A 92 -9.48 -13.70 17.09
C ASN A 92 -9.44 -13.18 18.54
N ASP A 93 -8.23 -13.08 19.12
CA ASP A 93 -8.05 -12.60 20.49
C ASP A 93 -8.15 -11.05 20.57
N TYR A 94 -7.79 -10.35 19.48
CA TYR A 94 -7.72 -8.88 19.38
C TYR A 94 -8.37 -8.36 18.07
N PRO A 95 -9.69 -8.53 17.90
CA PRO A 95 -10.40 -8.17 16.66
C PRO A 95 -10.32 -6.67 16.30
N GLU A 96 -10.11 -5.80 17.28
CA GLU A 96 -9.90 -4.35 17.08
C GLU A 96 -8.64 -4.03 16.27
N SER A 97 -7.70 -4.97 16.18
CA SER A 97 -6.50 -4.84 15.36
C SER A 97 -6.75 -5.11 13.87
N ALA A 98 -7.95 -5.60 13.50
CA ALA A 98 -8.23 -6.09 12.15
C ALA A 98 -8.02 -5.04 11.06
N ILE A 99 -8.47 -3.79 11.28
CA ILE A 99 -8.27 -2.72 10.29
C ILE A 99 -6.80 -2.40 10.10
N SER A 100 -6.03 -2.29 11.17
CA SER A 100 -4.59 -2.02 11.08
C SER A 100 -3.85 -3.13 10.33
N ILE A 101 -4.26 -4.38 10.55
CA ILE A 101 -3.74 -5.55 9.84
C ILE A 101 -4.15 -5.54 8.36
N TRP A 102 -5.39 -5.19 8.07
CA TRP A 102 -5.93 -5.07 6.72
C TRP A 102 -5.17 -4.02 5.91
N THR A 103 -5.08 -2.79 6.41
CA THR A 103 -4.42 -1.70 5.69
C THR A 103 -2.94 -2.00 5.47
N ALA A 104 -2.28 -2.63 6.43
CA ALA A 104 -0.89 -3.06 6.30
C ALA A 104 -0.71 -4.06 5.15
N LYS A 105 -1.59 -5.07 5.06
CA LYS A 105 -1.54 -6.09 4.01
C LYS A 105 -1.86 -5.51 2.64
N GLU A 106 -2.88 -4.67 2.53
CA GLU A 106 -3.26 -3.97 1.29
C GLU A 106 -2.16 -3.02 0.81
N ALA A 107 -1.51 -2.27 1.72
CA ALA A 107 -0.37 -1.45 1.37
C ALA A 107 0.75 -2.28 0.75
N VAL A 108 1.11 -3.42 1.35
CA VAL A 108 2.11 -4.35 0.79
C VAL A 108 1.67 -4.91 -0.56
N GLN A 109 0.42 -5.34 -0.71
CA GLN A 109 -0.11 -5.86 -1.98
C GLN A 109 -0.05 -4.82 -3.10
N LYS A 110 -0.35 -3.55 -2.79
CA LYS A 110 -0.22 -2.42 -3.72
C LYS A 110 1.24 -2.12 -4.05
N ALA A 111 2.14 -2.11 -3.07
CA ALA A 111 3.57 -1.90 -3.29
C ALA A 111 4.21 -2.99 -4.15
N LEU A 112 3.63 -4.19 -4.19
CA LEU A 112 4.09 -5.27 -5.07
C LEU A 112 3.35 -5.30 -6.42
N HIS A 113 2.40 -4.38 -6.66
CA HIS A 113 1.56 -4.35 -7.87
C HIS A 113 0.78 -5.66 -8.12
N LEU A 114 0.54 -6.46 -7.07
CA LEU A 114 -0.19 -7.73 -7.17
C LEU A 114 -1.66 -7.58 -6.76
N GLY A 115 -1.98 -6.56 -5.94
CA GLY A 115 -3.30 -6.45 -5.33
C GLY A 115 -3.72 -7.77 -4.69
N MET A 116 -4.97 -8.18 -4.91
CA MET A 116 -5.51 -9.42 -4.38
C MET A 116 -5.00 -10.71 -5.03
N HIS A 117 -4.18 -10.63 -6.10
CA HIS A 117 -3.49 -11.83 -6.62
C HIS A 117 -2.44 -12.34 -5.62
N LEU A 118 -1.89 -11.45 -4.79
CA LEU A 118 -1.13 -11.86 -3.62
C LEU A 118 -2.12 -12.20 -2.50
N ASN A 119 -2.16 -13.48 -2.10
CA ASN A 119 -2.99 -13.90 -0.98
C ASN A 119 -2.58 -13.15 0.31
N PRO A 120 -3.50 -12.43 0.99
CA PRO A 120 -3.20 -11.66 2.21
C PRO A 120 -2.54 -12.49 3.32
N ARG A 121 -2.82 -13.80 3.36
CA ARG A 121 -2.22 -14.74 4.34
C ARG A 121 -0.73 -14.98 4.13
N LYS A 122 -0.19 -14.62 2.95
CA LYS A 122 1.25 -14.69 2.66
C LYS A 122 1.99 -13.41 3.04
N VAL A 123 1.28 -12.33 3.34
CA VAL A 123 1.86 -11.10 3.89
C VAL A 123 1.95 -11.28 5.40
N SER A 124 3.09 -11.75 5.91
CA SER A 124 3.28 -11.95 7.35
C SER A 124 3.80 -10.68 8.00
N THR A 125 2.90 -9.97 8.66
CA THR A 125 3.23 -8.86 9.54
C THR A 125 3.47 -9.40 10.95
N LYS A 126 4.59 -9.05 11.59
CA LYS A 126 4.84 -9.45 12.99
C LYS A 126 3.92 -8.62 13.88
N TRP A 127 3.01 -9.27 14.60
CA TRP A 127 2.09 -8.62 15.55
C TRP A 127 2.38 -9.01 17.02
N PRO A 128 2.19 -8.10 17.99
CA PRO A 128 1.70 -6.72 17.82
C PRO A 128 2.75 -5.84 17.10
N ASN A 129 2.35 -5.21 16.00
CA ASN A 129 3.12 -4.17 15.34
C ASN A 129 2.69 -2.87 16.00
N PRO A 130 3.54 -2.19 16.77
CA PRO A 130 3.17 -0.91 17.35
C PRO A 130 2.91 0.05 16.19
N ILE A 131 1.73 0.68 16.20
CA ILE A 131 1.40 1.84 15.37
C ILE A 131 2.30 2.99 15.87
N ALA A 132 3.59 2.95 15.50
CA ALA A 132 4.64 3.87 15.93
C ALA A 132 6.00 3.55 15.28
N ASP A 133 6.23 2.33 14.79
CA ASP A 133 7.54 1.95 14.26
C ASP A 133 7.69 2.35 12.78
N PHE A 134 8.59 3.30 12.53
CA PHE A 134 8.89 3.91 11.24
C PHE A 134 9.43 2.94 10.15
N ALA A 135 9.61 1.64 10.42
CA ALA A 135 9.88 0.66 9.38
C ALA A 135 9.86 -0.77 9.93
N VAL A 136 8.90 -1.58 9.49
CA VAL A 136 9.00 -3.04 9.57
C VAL A 136 9.41 -3.60 8.21
N ILE A 137 10.51 -4.35 8.16
CA ILE A 137 10.89 -5.08 6.95
C ILE A 137 10.12 -6.40 6.90
N ILE A 138 9.26 -6.54 5.90
CA ILE A 138 8.46 -7.73 5.61
C ILE A 138 9.12 -8.48 4.44
N PRO A 139 9.62 -9.71 4.67
CA PRO A 139 10.09 -10.56 3.58
C PRO A 139 8.90 -11.26 2.89
N ILE A 140 8.74 -11.04 1.60
CA ILE A 140 7.77 -11.78 0.76
C ILE A 140 8.51 -12.40 -0.43
N GLY A 141 8.77 -13.70 -0.34
CA GLY A 141 9.62 -14.39 -1.31
C GLY A 141 11.05 -13.84 -1.25
N LYS A 142 11.54 -13.28 -2.37
CA LYS A 142 12.86 -12.61 -2.44
C LYS A 142 12.79 -11.11 -2.14
N ASN A 143 11.58 -10.54 -2.11
CA ASN A 143 11.37 -9.10 -1.93
C ASN A 143 11.51 -8.70 -0.48
N LYS A 144 12.11 -7.53 -0.26
CA LYS A 144 12.11 -6.84 1.03
C LYS A 144 11.21 -5.62 0.92
N ILE A 145 10.06 -5.69 1.57
CA ILE A 145 9.13 -4.57 1.65
C ILE A 145 9.34 -3.87 2.99
N GLN A 146 9.47 -2.56 2.97
CA GLN A 146 9.40 -1.75 4.17
C GLN A 146 7.95 -1.28 4.34
N LEU A 147 7.40 -1.47 5.53
CA LEU A 147 6.05 -1.07 5.89
C LEU A 147 6.10 -0.08 7.06
N GLU A 148 5.39 1.02 6.89
CA GLU A 148 5.11 2.02 7.91
C GLU A 148 3.62 2.05 8.18
N THR A 149 3.24 2.14 9.45
CA THR A 149 1.83 2.29 9.85
C THR A 149 1.69 3.41 10.88
N TRP A 150 0.65 4.22 10.74
CA TRP A 150 0.36 5.30 11.67
C TRP A 150 -1.14 5.57 11.76
N GLN A 151 -1.51 6.44 12.69
CA GLN A 151 -2.86 6.95 12.83
C GLN A 151 -2.88 8.46 12.54
N TYR A 152 -3.89 8.91 11.81
CA TYR A 152 -4.20 10.33 11.62
C TYR A 152 -5.70 10.51 11.81
N ASP A 153 -6.10 11.30 12.82
CA ASP A 153 -7.49 11.35 13.30
C ASP A 153 -8.03 9.95 13.60
N ASP A 154 -9.10 9.51 12.94
CA ASP A 154 -9.65 8.15 13.05
C ASP A 154 -9.03 7.16 12.05
N LEU A 155 -8.27 7.62 11.05
CA LEU A 155 -7.73 6.78 10.00
C LEU A 155 -6.57 5.92 10.49
N ARG A 156 -6.63 4.63 10.15
CA ARG A 156 -5.49 3.72 10.17
C ARG A 156 -4.84 3.76 8.81
N ILE A 157 -3.59 4.20 8.74
CA ILE A 157 -2.87 4.40 7.47
C ILE A 157 -1.66 3.49 7.44
N SER A 158 -1.44 2.87 6.29
CA SER A 158 -0.29 2.01 6.03
C SER A 158 0.37 2.40 4.71
N LEU A 159 1.69 2.53 4.71
CA LEU A 159 2.51 2.83 3.54
C LEU A 159 3.57 1.75 3.40
N ALA A 160 3.65 1.13 2.23
CA ALA A 160 4.66 0.14 1.91
C ALA A 160 5.50 0.59 0.73
N PHE A 161 6.80 0.25 0.77
CA PHE A 161 7.76 0.56 -0.29
C PHE A 161 8.65 -0.64 -0.58
N ALA A 162 8.83 -0.93 -1.86
CA ALA A 162 9.60 -2.06 -2.37
C ALA A 162 10.48 -1.59 -3.54
N ALA A 163 11.72 -2.09 -3.62
CA ALA A 163 12.59 -1.80 -4.77
C ALA A 163 12.02 -2.46 -6.03
N LYS A 164 12.08 -1.76 -7.18
CA LYS A 164 11.72 -2.35 -8.48
C LYS A 164 12.73 -3.40 -8.95
N ALA A 165 13.95 -3.38 -8.39
CA ALA A 165 15.07 -4.22 -8.80
C ALA A 165 14.90 -5.73 -8.53
N ASP A 166 13.75 -6.15 -7.99
CA ASP A 166 13.45 -7.54 -7.62
C ASP A 166 12.38 -8.22 -8.50
N TYR A 167 11.99 -7.61 -9.65
CA TYR A 167 10.97 -8.13 -10.57
C TYR A 167 11.43 -8.16 -12.04
#